data_AF-A0A2A6PTV2-F1
#
_entry.id   AF-A0A2A6PTV2-F1
#
_cell.length_a   1.000
_cell.length_b   1.000
_cell.length_c   1.000
_cell.angle_alpha   90.00
_cell.angle_beta   90.00
_cell.angle_gamma   90.00
#
_symmetry.space_group_name_H-M   'P 1'
#
loop_
_entity.id
_entity.type
_entity.pdbx_description
1 polymer ?
#
loop_
_entity_poly.entity_id
_entity_poly.type
_entity_poly.pdbx_seq_one_letter_code
_entity_poly.pdbx_strand_id
1 'polypeptide(L)'
;MHSITRSAAVAAISALTLALAAGAAIAASAQEEANRTAVLAFYEKGLNQKDADAALAYVGNRYVQHNPNAPDGPDGFRKFIGFLREKFPNSHSEIKRSFVDGDFVILHVHSVREPGTRGRAIVDIFKLENGKIVEHWDVVQDIPENPANGNTMF
;
A
#
# COMPACT_ATOMS: atom_id res chain seq x y z
N MET A 1 -23.46 47.70 42.49
CA MET A 1 -23.59 47.34 41.06
C MET A 1 -22.21 46.99 40.53
N HIS A 2 -21.88 45.72 40.33
CA HIS A 2 -20.72 45.30 39.52
C HIS A 2 -21.10 44.00 38.81
N SER A 3 -21.19 44.08 37.49
CA SER A 3 -21.58 43.00 36.58
C SER A 3 -20.34 42.25 36.12
N ILE A 4 -20.40 40.92 36.13
CA ILE A 4 -19.34 40.02 35.66
C ILE A 4 -19.70 39.60 34.23
N THR A 5 -18.90 40.04 33.25
CA THR A 5 -18.98 39.58 31.85
C THR A 5 -17.61 39.07 31.39
N ARG A 6 -17.31 37.81 31.66
CA ARG A 6 -16.19 37.08 31.02
C ARG A 6 -16.52 35.58 30.97
N SER A 7 -16.97 35.06 29.81
CA SER A 7 -16.75 33.62 29.50
C SER A 7 -17.07 33.13 28.07
N ALA A 8 -17.58 33.96 27.14
CA ALA A 8 -18.00 33.44 25.82
C ALA A 8 -16.84 33.21 24.80
N ALA A 9 -15.75 33.99 24.89
CA ALA A 9 -14.70 33.97 23.86
C ALA A 9 -13.78 32.73 23.92
N VAL A 10 -13.51 32.19 25.11
CA VAL A 10 -12.63 31.01 25.27
C VAL A 10 -13.31 29.74 24.74
N ALA A 11 -14.60 29.57 25.00
CA ALA A 11 -15.36 28.42 24.52
C ALA A 11 -15.50 28.38 22.98
N ALA A 12 -15.66 29.55 22.32
CA ALA A 12 -15.77 29.64 20.87
C ALA A 12 -14.45 29.29 20.15
N ILE A 13 -13.30 29.71 20.69
CA ILE A 13 -11.97 29.37 20.13
C ILE A 13 -11.66 27.88 20.31
N SER A 14 -12.00 27.30 21.47
CA SER A 14 -11.84 25.86 21.73
C SER A 14 -12.74 24.98 20.86
N ALA A 15 -13.98 25.39 20.61
CA ALA A 15 -14.88 24.66 19.71
C ALA A 15 -14.42 24.70 18.24
N LEU A 16 -13.92 25.85 17.78
CA LEU A 16 -13.41 26.01 16.42
C LEU A 16 -12.15 25.19 16.18
N THR A 17 -11.21 25.17 17.13
CA THR A 17 -9.98 24.36 17.05
C THR A 17 -10.26 22.86 17.04
N LEU A 18 -11.23 22.40 17.85
CA LEU A 18 -11.63 20.99 17.85
C LEU A 18 -12.28 20.56 16.52
N ALA A 19 -13.11 21.42 15.92
CA ALA A 19 -13.73 21.15 14.62
C ALA A 19 -12.71 21.09 13.47
N LEU A 20 -11.71 21.98 13.48
CA LEU A 20 -10.60 21.96 12.52
C LEU A 20 -9.77 20.67 12.63
N ALA A 21 -9.43 20.25 13.84
CA ALA A 21 -8.66 19.02 14.07
C ALA A 21 -9.43 17.76 13.63
N ALA A 22 -10.73 17.69 13.94
CA ALA A 22 -11.59 16.60 13.49
C ALA A 22 -11.71 16.54 11.96
N GLY A 23 -11.89 17.69 11.30
CA GLY A 23 -11.93 17.77 9.84
C GLY A 23 -10.62 17.32 9.17
N ALA A 24 -9.48 17.73 9.72
CA ALA A 24 -8.17 17.29 9.24
C ALA A 24 -7.96 15.77 9.42
N ALA A 25 -8.37 15.21 10.56
CA ALA A 25 -8.29 13.77 10.80
C ALA A 25 -9.19 12.96 9.84
N ILE A 26 -10.41 13.44 9.56
CA ILE A 26 -11.30 12.83 8.57
C ILE A 26 -10.67 12.88 7.17
N ALA A 27 -10.15 14.04 6.76
CA ALA A 27 -9.50 14.20 5.46
C ALA A 27 -8.26 13.29 5.31
N ALA A 28 -7.44 13.19 6.37
CA ALA A 28 -6.30 12.28 6.42
C ALA A 28 -6.77 10.83 6.24
N SER A 29 -7.79 10.38 7.00
CA SER A 29 -8.32 9.02 6.87
C SER A 29 -8.89 8.71 5.48
N ALA A 30 -9.51 9.69 4.82
CA ALA A 30 -10.01 9.55 3.46
C ALA A 30 -8.88 9.44 2.43
N GLN A 31 -7.82 10.25 2.59
CA GLN A 31 -6.63 10.17 1.76
C GLN A 31 -5.89 8.84 1.93
N GLU A 32 -5.76 8.38 3.18
CA GLU A 32 -5.15 7.10 3.52
C GLU A 32 -5.91 5.92 2.87
N GLU A 33 -7.24 5.93 2.93
CA GLU A 33 -8.03 4.87 2.31
C GLU A 33 -8.00 4.94 0.77
N ALA A 34 -7.91 6.15 0.19
CA ALA A 34 -7.68 6.32 -1.24
C ALA A 34 -6.30 5.77 -1.65
N ASN A 35 -5.26 6.02 -0.85
CA ASN A 35 -3.92 5.49 -1.07
C ASN A 35 -3.92 3.95 -1.02
N ARG A 36 -4.56 3.36 0.00
CA ARG A 36 -4.76 1.91 0.11
C ARG A 36 -5.42 1.34 -1.14
N THR A 37 -6.54 1.94 -1.55
CA THR A 37 -7.33 1.50 -2.70
C THR A 37 -6.50 1.53 -3.99
N ALA A 38 -5.71 2.60 -4.20
CA ALA A 38 -4.82 2.72 -5.35
C ALA A 38 -3.78 1.60 -5.40
N VAL A 39 -3.15 1.29 -4.26
CA VAL A 39 -2.14 0.22 -4.16
C VAL A 39 -2.75 -1.17 -4.36
N LEU A 40 -3.91 -1.44 -3.76
CA LEU A 40 -4.62 -2.71 -3.96
C LEU A 40 -4.99 -2.91 -5.44
N ALA A 41 -5.48 -1.86 -6.10
CA ALA A 41 -5.82 -1.91 -7.51
C ALA A 41 -4.59 -2.06 -8.42
N PHE A 42 -3.49 -1.37 -8.12
CA PHE A 42 -2.20 -1.57 -8.78
C PHE A 42 -1.76 -3.03 -8.69
N TYR A 43 -1.84 -3.61 -7.48
CA TYR A 43 -1.42 -4.97 -7.21
C TYR A 43 -2.26 -5.98 -8.00
N GLU A 44 -3.59 -5.85 -7.92
CA GLU A 44 -4.51 -6.75 -8.61
C GLU A 44 -4.34 -6.70 -10.13
N LYS A 45 -4.28 -5.50 -10.71
CA LYS A 45 -4.12 -5.32 -12.17
C LYS A 45 -2.77 -5.83 -12.66
N GLY A 46 -1.70 -5.48 -11.97
CA GLY A 46 -0.35 -5.83 -12.40
C GLY A 46 -0.05 -7.30 -12.14
N LEU A 47 -0.14 -7.71 -10.88
CA LEU A 47 0.42 -8.97 -10.41
C LEU A 47 -0.53 -10.13 -10.64
N ASN A 48 -1.84 -9.94 -10.48
CA ASN A 48 -2.82 -11.02 -10.68
C ASN A 48 -3.33 -11.05 -12.13
N GLN A 49 -3.76 -9.92 -12.68
CA GLN A 49 -4.32 -9.83 -14.04
C GLN A 49 -3.25 -9.75 -15.15
N LYS A 50 -1.97 -9.54 -14.78
CA LYS A 50 -0.84 -9.41 -15.72
C LYS A 50 -1.01 -8.26 -16.73
N ASP A 51 -1.73 -7.21 -16.32
CA ASP A 51 -1.96 -5.99 -17.09
C ASP A 51 -1.09 -4.86 -16.55
N ALA A 52 0.09 -4.71 -17.16
CA ALA A 52 1.07 -3.73 -16.74
C ALA A 52 0.58 -2.29 -16.95
N ASP A 53 -0.11 -2.02 -18.06
CA ASP A 53 -0.52 -0.65 -18.38
C ASP A 53 -1.70 -0.21 -17.50
N ALA A 54 -2.64 -1.11 -17.19
CA ALA A 54 -3.70 -0.82 -16.23
C ALA A 54 -3.15 -0.59 -14.81
N ALA A 55 -2.10 -1.30 -14.40
CA ALA A 55 -1.43 -1.06 -13.13
C ALA A 55 -0.65 0.27 -13.14
N LEU A 56 0.10 0.55 -14.21
CA LEU A 56 0.88 1.79 -14.32
C LEU A 56 0.03 3.06 -14.34
N ALA A 57 -1.27 2.96 -14.60
CA ALA A 57 -2.21 4.07 -14.41
C ALA A 57 -2.25 4.59 -12.95
N TYR A 58 -1.83 3.79 -11.96
CA TYR A 58 -1.74 4.17 -10.54
C TYR A 58 -0.36 4.69 -10.14
N VAL A 59 0.62 4.64 -11.05
CA VAL A 59 1.99 5.10 -10.82
C VAL A 59 2.12 6.58 -11.22
N GLY A 60 2.96 7.31 -10.48
CA GLY A 60 3.24 8.72 -10.72
C GLY A 60 4.18 8.95 -11.90
N ASN A 61 4.72 10.17 -11.99
CA ASN A 61 5.74 10.52 -13.01
C ASN A 61 7.08 9.81 -12.81
N ARG A 62 7.28 9.18 -11.64
CA ARG A 62 8.46 8.42 -11.25
C ARG A 62 8.03 7.15 -10.52
N TYR A 63 8.91 6.15 -10.52
CA TYR A 63 8.76 4.93 -9.76
C TYR A 63 10.14 4.45 -9.34
N VAL A 64 10.51 4.67 -8.09
CA VAL A 64 11.81 4.26 -7.54
C VAL A 64 11.67 2.88 -6.92
N GLN A 65 12.40 1.90 -7.46
CA GLN A 65 12.38 0.50 -7.04
C GLN A 65 13.60 0.18 -6.18
N HIS A 66 13.36 -0.30 -4.96
CA HIS A 66 14.43 -0.68 -4.04
C HIS A 66 14.69 -2.19 -3.98
N ASN A 67 13.79 -3.04 -4.50
CA ASN A 67 14.07 -4.48 -4.57
C ASN A 67 15.28 -4.72 -5.50
N PRO A 68 16.41 -5.26 -4.98
CA PRO A 68 17.63 -5.44 -5.76
C PRO A 68 17.49 -6.49 -6.89
N ASN A 69 16.41 -7.27 -6.89
CA ASN A 69 16.12 -8.28 -7.91
C ASN A 69 15.14 -7.78 -8.98
N ALA A 70 14.65 -6.55 -8.89
CA ALA A 70 13.74 -5.94 -9.86
C ALA A 70 14.42 -4.75 -10.55
N PRO A 71 14.37 -4.64 -11.89
CA PRO A 71 14.83 -3.43 -12.57
C PRO A 71 13.98 -2.22 -12.17
N ASP A 72 14.61 -1.06 -12.15
CA ASP A 72 13.98 0.20 -11.74
C ASP A 72 12.98 0.77 -12.78
N GLY A 73 12.10 1.65 -12.31
CA GLY A 73 11.17 2.43 -13.14
C GLY A 73 9.99 1.66 -13.74
N PRO A 74 9.07 2.37 -14.43
CA PRO A 74 7.89 1.76 -15.07
C PRO A 74 8.24 0.67 -16.10
N ASP A 75 9.35 0.82 -16.81
CA ASP A 75 9.78 -0.17 -17.80
C ASP A 75 10.32 -1.45 -17.15
N GLY A 76 10.97 -1.34 -15.99
CA GLY A 76 11.33 -2.48 -15.16
C GLY A 76 10.09 -3.26 -14.72
N PHE A 77 9.06 -2.54 -14.27
CA PHE A 77 7.76 -3.14 -13.93
C PHE A 77 7.10 -3.83 -15.14
N ARG A 78 7.05 -3.20 -16.31
CA ARG A 78 6.51 -3.85 -17.54
C ARG A 78 7.23 -5.15 -17.87
N LYS A 79 8.57 -5.16 -17.77
CA LYS A 79 9.37 -6.37 -18.00
C LYS A 79 9.02 -7.47 -16.99
N PHE A 80 8.86 -7.12 -15.72
CA PHE A 80 8.48 -8.06 -14.68
C PHE A 80 7.10 -8.67 -14.93
N ILE A 81 6.10 -7.85 -15.28
CA ILE A 81 4.76 -8.36 -15.60
C ILE A 81 4.78 -9.23 -16.87
N GLY A 82 5.56 -8.85 -17.89
CA GLY A 82 5.77 -9.67 -19.09
C GLY A 82 6.37 -11.04 -18.75
N PHE A 83 7.37 -11.08 -17.87
CA PHE A 83 7.97 -12.32 -17.38
C PHE A 83 6.95 -13.20 -16.64
N LEU A 84 6.16 -12.62 -15.73
CA LEU A 84 5.11 -13.38 -15.03
C LEU A 84 4.08 -13.93 -16.02
N ARG A 85 3.64 -13.14 -17.00
CA ARG A 85 2.67 -13.57 -18.00
C ARG A 85 3.18 -14.73 -18.85
N GLU A 86 4.47 -14.74 -19.21
CA GLU A 86 5.08 -15.79 -20.04
C GLU A 86 5.39 -17.06 -19.23
N LYS A 87 6.03 -16.93 -18.06
CA LYS A 87 6.56 -18.06 -17.29
C LYS A 87 5.62 -18.59 -16.22
N PHE A 88 4.81 -17.71 -15.65
CA PHE A 88 3.95 -18.02 -14.50
C PHE A 88 2.54 -17.44 -14.73
N PRO A 89 1.83 -17.81 -15.80
CA PRO A 89 0.53 -17.21 -16.15
C PRO A 89 -0.51 -17.42 -15.04
N ASN A 90 -0.40 -18.52 -14.30
CA ASN A 90 -1.27 -18.87 -13.17
C ASN A 90 -0.73 -18.42 -11.81
N SER A 91 0.33 -17.58 -11.78
CA SER A 91 0.80 -16.99 -10.53
C SER A 91 -0.27 -16.10 -9.92
N HIS A 92 -0.41 -16.18 -8.61
CA HIS A 92 -1.40 -15.44 -7.84
C HIS A 92 -0.77 -14.91 -6.56
N SER A 93 -1.18 -13.71 -6.17
CA SER A 93 -0.77 -13.08 -4.93
C SER A 93 -1.99 -12.68 -4.13
N GLU A 94 -2.10 -13.26 -2.95
CA GLU A 94 -3.19 -13.02 -2.01
C GLU A 94 -2.73 -12.03 -0.94
N ILE A 95 -3.37 -10.87 -0.89
CA ILE A 95 -3.09 -9.85 0.13
C ILE A 95 -3.78 -10.29 1.42
N LYS A 96 -2.99 -10.74 2.42
CA LYS A 96 -3.52 -11.23 3.70
C LYS A 96 -4.00 -10.09 4.59
N ARG A 97 -3.35 -8.93 4.47
CA ARG A 97 -3.67 -7.69 5.19
C ARG A 97 -2.94 -6.51 4.55
N SER A 98 -3.47 -5.33 4.80
CA SER A 98 -2.88 -4.06 4.41
C SER A 98 -2.91 -3.07 5.57
N PHE A 99 -1.98 -2.13 5.58
CA PHE A 99 -1.88 -1.03 6.53
C PHE A 99 -1.62 0.26 5.77
N VAL A 100 -1.97 1.39 6.38
CA VAL A 100 -1.68 2.72 5.85
C VAL A 100 -1.19 3.58 7.00
N ASP A 101 -0.17 4.38 6.72
CA ASP A 101 0.34 5.44 7.59
C ASP A 101 0.65 6.66 6.72
N GLY A 102 -0.29 7.59 6.66
CA GLY A 102 -0.26 8.76 5.77
C GLY A 102 -0.08 8.37 4.30
N ASP A 103 1.09 8.64 3.76
CA ASP A 103 1.45 8.40 2.36
C ASP A 103 2.05 7.01 2.10
N PHE A 104 2.20 6.19 3.14
CA PHE A 104 2.74 4.84 3.03
C PHE A 104 1.64 3.80 3.10
N VAL A 105 1.67 2.82 2.20
CA VAL A 105 0.82 1.64 2.22
C VAL A 105 1.71 0.40 2.35
N ILE A 106 1.39 -0.44 3.32
CA ILE A 106 2.13 -1.68 3.58
C ILE A 106 1.20 -2.86 3.31
N LEU A 107 1.68 -3.84 2.55
CA LEU A 107 0.97 -5.09 2.28
C LEU A 107 1.73 -6.26 2.90
N HIS A 108 1.01 -7.21 3.47
CA HIS A 108 1.55 -8.53 3.79
C HIS A 108 0.87 -9.56 2.87
N VAL A 109 1.67 -10.19 2.00
CA VAL A 109 1.20 -10.91 0.83
C VAL A 109 1.68 -12.35 0.83
N HIS A 110 0.79 -13.27 0.49
CA HIS A 110 1.13 -14.64 0.12
C HIS A 110 1.22 -14.74 -1.41
N SER A 111 2.43 -14.86 -1.94
CA SER A 111 2.67 -14.94 -3.39
C SER A 111 3.02 -16.36 -3.81
N VAL A 112 2.28 -16.89 -4.78
CA VAL A 112 2.46 -18.25 -5.34
C VAL A 112 2.73 -18.12 -6.83
N ARG A 113 3.92 -18.54 -7.28
CA ARG A 113 4.29 -18.51 -8.71
C ARG A 113 3.66 -19.66 -9.49
N GLU A 114 3.61 -20.84 -8.90
CA GLU A 114 3.07 -22.06 -9.49
C GLU A 114 2.01 -22.66 -8.55
N PRO A 115 0.79 -22.93 -9.04
CA PRO A 115 -0.26 -23.53 -8.22
C PRO A 115 0.20 -24.82 -7.53
N GLY A 116 -0.18 -25.00 -6.27
CA GLY A 116 0.22 -26.16 -5.46
C GLY A 116 1.60 -26.03 -4.80
N THR A 117 2.39 -25.01 -5.15
CA THR A 117 3.60 -24.68 -4.39
C THR A 117 3.24 -23.85 -3.16
N ARG A 118 4.05 -23.98 -2.12
CA ARG A 118 3.86 -23.23 -0.87
C ARG A 118 3.97 -21.70 -1.06
N GLY A 119 4.83 -21.22 -1.97
CA GLY A 119 5.02 -19.79 -2.25
C GLY A 119 5.91 -19.03 -1.26
N ARG A 120 5.69 -17.71 -1.21
CA ARG A 120 6.46 -16.69 -0.49
C ARG A 120 5.58 -15.82 0.39
N ALA A 121 6.11 -15.39 1.53
CA ALA A 121 5.59 -14.29 2.32
C ALA A 121 6.35 -13.02 1.95
N ILE A 122 5.63 -11.97 1.58
CA ILE A 122 6.20 -10.70 1.14
C ILE A 122 5.62 -9.58 2.00
N VAL A 123 6.47 -8.68 2.47
CA VAL A 123 6.04 -7.38 2.97
C VAL A 123 6.44 -6.35 1.92
N ASP A 124 5.44 -5.78 1.25
CA ASP A 124 5.62 -4.70 0.28
C ASP A 124 5.31 -3.36 0.97
N ILE A 125 6.12 -2.34 0.73
CA ILE A 125 5.92 -0.98 1.22
C ILE A 125 5.90 -0.05 0.00
N PHE A 126 4.84 0.72 -0.13
CA PHE A 126 4.66 1.70 -1.19
C PHE A 126 4.58 3.09 -0.59
N LYS A 127 5.29 4.05 -1.19
CA LYS A 127 5.06 5.48 -0.92
C LYS A 127 4.24 6.07 -2.07
N LEU A 128 3.28 6.92 -1.71
CA LEU A 128 2.46 7.65 -2.64
C LEU A 128 2.71 9.16 -2.53
N GLU A 129 2.56 9.85 -3.65
CA GLU A 129 2.51 11.31 -3.73
C GLU A 129 1.30 11.68 -4.59
N ASN A 130 0.40 12.52 -4.06
CA ASN A 130 -0.84 12.92 -4.74
C ASN A 130 -1.70 11.73 -5.21
N GLY A 131 -1.80 10.68 -4.38
CA GLY A 131 -2.56 9.46 -4.69
C GLY A 131 -1.94 8.58 -5.79
N LYS A 132 -0.66 8.78 -6.13
CA LYS A 132 0.08 7.98 -7.10
C LYS A 132 1.28 7.32 -6.47
N ILE A 133 1.51 6.05 -6.81
CA ILE A 133 2.68 5.29 -6.34
C ILE A 133 3.93 5.86 -6.98
N VAL A 134 4.93 6.21 -6.17
CA VAL A 134 6.18 6.81 -6.66
C VAL A 134 7.43 6.05 -6.23
N GLU A 135 7.31 5.12 -5.29
CA GLU A 135 8.44 4.40 -4.71
C GLU A 135 7.98 3.11 -4.04
N HIS A 136 8.83 2.08 -4.09
CA HIS A 136 8.52 0.72 -3.62
C HIS A 136 9.73 0.04 -2.98
N TRP A 137 9.48 -0.63 -1.85
CA TRP A 137 10.40 -1.54 -1.18
C TRP A 137 9.71 -2.87 -0.93
N ASP A 138 10.47 -3.96 -0.88
CA ASP A 138 9.97 -5.23 -0.37
C ASP A 138 10.98 -5.99 0.47
N VAL A 139 10.45 -6.90 1.28
CA VAL A 139 11.20 -8.01 1.88
C VAL A 139 10.46 -9.29 1.52
N VAL A 140 11.20 -10.23 0.92
CA VAL A 140 10.66 -11.46 0.35
C VAL A 140 11.26 -12.65 1.07
N GLN A 141 10.41 -13.51 1.62
CA GLN A 141 10.83 -14.74 2.29
C GLN A 141 10.10 -15.95 1.68
N ASP A 142 10.84 -16.98 1.26
CA ASP A 142 10.24 -18.27 0.94
C ASP A 142 9.61 -18.86 2.22
N ILE A 143 8.35 -19.30 2.16
CA ILE A 143 7.72 -19.96 3.30
C ILE A 143 8.57 -21.20 3.66
N PRO A 144 8.93 -21.46 4.93
CA PRO A 144 9.79 -22.59 5.27
C PRO A 144 9.06 -23.93 5.04
N GLU A 145 9.78 -24.95 4.59
CA GLU A 145 9.26 -26.33 4.55
C GLU A 145 9.18 -26.92 5.96
N ASN A 146 10.16 -26.60 6.82
CA ASN A 146 10.29 -27.12 8.18
C ASN A 146 10.36 -25.95 9.19
N PRO A 147 9.25 -25.26 9.48
CA PRO A 147 9.24 -24.19 10.48
C PRO A 147 9.48 -24.74 11.90
N ALA A 148 10.18 -23.98 12.72
CA ALA A 148 10.36 -24.30 14.15
C ALA A 148 9.08 -24.08 14.97
N ASN A 149 8.13 -23.28 14.47
CA ASN A 149 6.87 -22.97 15.14
C ASN A 149 5.69 -23.68 14.43
N GLY A 150 4.55 -23.78 15.11
CA GLY A 150 3.31 -24.38 14.57
C GLY A 150 2.32 -23.39 13.95
N ASN A 151 2.69 -22.11 13.83
CA ASN A 151 1.83 -21.06 13.26
C ASN A 151 2.10 -20.90 11.77
N THR A 152 1.11 -20.39 11.04
CA THR A 152 1.32 -19.96 9.65
C THR A 152 2.20 -18.72 9.58
N MET A 153 2.82 -18.48 8.43
CA MET A 153 3.55 -17.22 8.15
C MET A 153 2.62 -15.99 8.06
N PHE A 154 1.30 -16.22 8.04
CA PHE A 154 0.25 -15.20 7.88
C PHE A 154 -0.75 -15.27 9.01
#